data_AF-A0A1I2P848-F1
#
_entry.id   AF-A0A1I2P848-F1
#
_cell.length_a   1.000
_cell.length_b   1.000
_cell.length_c   1.000
_cell.angle_alpha   90.00
_cell.angle_beta   90.00
_cell.angle_gamma   90.00
#
_symmetry.space_group_name_H-M   'P 1'
#
loop_
_entity.id
_entity.type
_entity.pdbx_description
1 polymer ?
#
loop_
_entity_poly.entity_id
_entity_poly.type
_entity_poly.pdbx_seq_one_letter_code
_entity_poly.pdbx_strand_id
1 'polypeptide(L)'
;MTAQDMNFKMQVRELTPLDKDYPERLRQISNPPGTLYVKGSLPPDDMPTVAIIGSRTSTEYGLDVARTFGRVLASQGIGIVSGMALGADSAGQWGALEGNGHTFAVLGCGINICYPARNYRLYDEILRSSGGIMSEVPLDSPPLPKQFASRNRIISALSDVVIVIEARERSGTFITVNNALEQGKQVFALPGRITDPLSKGCIQLIKEGAEILTSPEDVLEYLHLKTQGEQILFGKDTSNLTPEQKAVYEILTTDSVHLDTLVSKCRMPVPELTPILLELEILGFSECTKTGFYRRKM
;
A
#
# COMPACT_ATOMS: atom_id res chain seq x y z
N MET A 1 -36.14 -8.85 7.67
CA MET A 1 -34.83 -8.49 8.26
C MET A 1 -34.35 -7.24 7.57
N THR A 2 -34.20 -6.14 8.31
CA THR A 2 -33.65 -4.91 7.74
C THR A 2 -32.15 -5.10 7.50
N ALA A 3 -31.54 -4.30 6.62
CA ALA A 3 -30.08 -4.29 6.43
C ALA A 3 -29.32 -4.02 7.75
N GLN A 4 -29.97 -3.36 8.71
CA GLN A 4 -29.46 -3.14 10.07
C GLN A 4 -29.23 -4.42 10.86
N ASP A 5 -30.02 -5.46 10.64
CA ASP A 5 -29.95 -6.71 11.41
C ASP A 5 -28.79 -7.64 10.96
N MET A 6 -28.27 -7.47 9.73
CA MET A 6 -27.23 -8.35 9.20
C MET A 6 -25.82 -7.98 9.68
N ASN A 7 -25.49 -6.68 9.79
CA ASN A 7 -24.15 -6.25 10.22
C ASN A 7 -23.90 -6.40 11.72
N PHE A 8 -24.95 -6.33 12.54
CA PHE A 8 -24.83 -6.67 13.97
C PHE A 8 -24.66 -8.17 14.22
N LYS A 9 -24.98 -9.02 13.24
CA LYS A 9 -24.80 -10.48 13.34
C LYS A 9 -23.41 -10.97 12.91
N MET A 10 -22.63 -10.15 12.20
CA MET A 10 -21.27 -10.55 11.89
C MET A 10 -20.43 -10.56 13.15
N GLN A 11 -19.82 -11.72 13.40
CA GLN A 11 -19.01 -11.96 14.57
C GLN A 11 -17.78 -11.04 14.55
N VAL A 12 -17.57 -10.31 15.64
CA VAL A 12 -16.34 -9.55 15.83
C VAL A 12 -15.23 -10.54 16.19
N ARG A 13 -14.13 -10.48 15.44
CA ARG A 13 -12.90 -11.18 15.78
C ARG A 13 -12.03 -10.25 16.62
N GLU A 14 -11.44 -10.79 17.67
CA GLU A 14 -10.44 -10.12 18.48
C GLU A 14 -9.09 -10.74 18.15
N LEU A 15 -8.15 -9.92 17.69
CA LEU A 15 -6.81 -10.35 17.32
C LEU A 15 -5.77 -9.61 18.15
N THR A 16 -4.72 -10.30 18.52
CA THR A 16 -3.54 -9.80 19.23
C THR A 16 -2.30 -10.02 18.38
N PRO A 17 -1.17 -9.34 18.65
CA PRO A 17 0.08 -9.58 17.92
C PRO A 17 0.63 -11.02 17.99
N LEU A 18 0.06 -11.88 18.85
CA LEU A 18 0.42 -13.29 18.97
C LEU A 18 -0.36 -14.18 17.98
N ASP A 19 -1.48 -13.68 17.45
CA ASP A 19 -2.31 -14.44 16.54
C ASP A 19 -1.70 -14.51 15.14
N LYS A 20 -1.86 -15.64 14.47
CA LYS A 20 -1.33 -15.84 13.11
C LYS A 20 -1.95 -14.87 12.11
N ASP A 21 -3.24 -14.57 12.27
CA ASP A 21 -4.01 -13.73 11.35
C ASP A 21 -3.83 -12.21 11.62
N TYR A 22 -3.00 -11.83 12.60
CA TYR A 22 -2.68 -10.43 12.85
C TYR A 22 -1.75 -9.90 11.75
N PRO A 23 -2.08 -8.77 11.08
CA PRO A 23 -1.32 -8.28 9.93
C PRO A 23 0.15 -8.04 10.27
N GLU A 24 1.06 -8.60 9.48
CA GLU A 24 2.50 -8.49 9.74
C GLU A 24 2.97 -7.03 9.68
N ARG A 25 2.44 -6.28 8.71
CA ARG A 25 2.65 -4.83 8.55
C ARG A 25 2.22 -4.00 9.77
N LEU A 26 1.33 -4.51 10.63
CA LEU A 26 1.02 -3.88 11.92
C LEU A 26 1.99 -4.27 13.02
N ARG A 27 2.57 -5.48 13.02
CA ARG A 27 3.56 -5.90 14.04
C ARG A 27 4.84 -5.07 13.98
N GLN A 28 5.18 -4.59 12.78
CA GLN A 28 6.44 -3.91 12.51
C GLN A 28 6.47 -2.43 12.94
N ILE A 29 5.34 -1.85 13.33
CA ILE A 29 5.31 -0.45 13.77
C ILE A 29 5.76 -0.31 15.23
N SER A 30 6.22 0.88 15.61
CA SER A 30 6.74 1.16 16.96
C SER A 30 5.74 0.94 18.10
N ASN A 31 4.44 1.10 17.82
CA ASN A 31 3.36 0.94 18.79
C ASN A 31 2.18 0.14 18.17
N PRO A 32 2.34 -1.18 17.99
CA PRO A 32 1.32 -2.02 17.40
C PRO A 32 0.07 -2.10 18.32
N PRO A 33 -1.15 -2.14 17.76
CA PRO A 33 -2.35 -2.39 18.57
C PRO A 33 -2.23 -3.68 19.38
N GLY A 34 -2.33 -3.58 20.71
CA GLY A 34 -2.33 -4.75 21.59
C GLY A 34 -3.54 -5.66 21.36
N THR A 35 -4.66 -5.06 20.99
CA THR A 35 -5.88 -5.74 20.54
C THR A 35 -6.41 -5.03 19.30
N LEU A 36 -6.78 -5.80 18.28
CA LEU A 36 -7.42 -5.35 17.05
C LEU A 36 -8.75 -6.07 16.89
N TYR A 37 -9.85 -5.33 17.02
CA TYR A 37 -11.18 -5.81 16.72
C TYR A 37 -11.44 -5.73 15.22
N VAL A 38 -11.99 -6.78 14.63
CA VAL A 38 -12.22 -6.90 13.19
C VAL A 38 -13.64 -7.40 12.90
N LYS A 39 -14.32 -6.73 11.97
CA LYS A 39 -15.55 -7.19 11.31
C LYS A 39 -15.27 -7.32 9.82
N GLY A 40 -15.65 -8.44 9.21
CA GLY A 40 -15.29 -8.76 7.84
C GLY A 40 -13.84 -9.24 7.71
N SER A 41 -13.17 -8.88 6.63
CA SER A 41 -11.82 -9.32 6.29
C SER A 41 -10.73 -8.36 6.80
N LEU A 42 -9.48 -8.81 6.75
CA LEU A 42 -8.29 -7.96 6.83
C LEU A 42 -7.64 -7.92 5.45
N PRO A 43 -6.88 -6.86 5.12
CA PRO A 43 -6.06 -6.89 3.91
C PRO A 43 -5.04 -8.03 4.04
N PRO A 44 -4.97 -8.97 3.07
CA PRO A 44 -3.90 -9.95 3.01
C PRO A 44 -2.52 -9.27 2.97
N ASP A 45 -1.51 -9.87 3.57
CA ASP A 45 -0.17 -9.25 3.63
C ASP A 45 0.49 -9.13 2.24
N ASP A 46 0.12 -10.00 1.30
CA ASP A 46 0.57 -10.01 -0.11
C ASP A 46 -0.26 -9.09 -1.02
N MET A 47 -1.36 -8.52 -0.52
CA MET A 47 -2.18 -7.57 -1.26
C MET A 47 -1.56 -6.16 -1.15
N PRO A 48 -1.22 -5.49 -2.27
CA PRO A 48 -0.86 -4.09 -2.23
C PRO A 48 -2.03 -3.24 -1.76
N THR A 49 -1.75 -2.24 -0.94
CA THR A 49 -2.81 -1.38 -0.38
C THR A 49 -2.42 0.09 -0.38
N VAL A 50 -3.42 0.95 -0.53
CA VAL A 50 -3.24 2.40 -0.60
C VAL A 50 -4.18 3.06 0.41
N ALA A 51 -3.61 3.92 1.27
CA ALA A 51 -4.41 4.81 2.08
C ALA A 51 -4.89 5.99 1.25
N ILE A 52 -6.19 6.25 1.22
CA ILE A 52 -6.73 7.52 0.71
C ILE A 52 -7.26 8.30 1.90
N ILE A 53 -6.62 9.43 2.21
CA ILE A 53 -6.97 10.29 3.34
C ILE A 53 -7.12 11.73 2.90
N GLY A 54 -7.83 12.54 3.68
CA GLY A 54 -7.91 13.96 3.36
C GLY A 54 -8.87 14.77 4.21
N SER A 55 -9.27 15.91 3.66
CA SER A 55 -10.17 16.84 4.31
C SER A 55 -11.55 16.23 4.53
N ARG A 56 -12.14 16.48 5.71
CA ARG A 56 -13.54 16.12 5.99
C ARG A 56 -14.55 16.99 5.23
N THR A 57 -14.08 18.11 4.71
CA THR A 57 -14.85 19.07 3.92
C THR A 57 -14.19 19.25 2.56
N SER A 58 -13.76 18.14 1.93
CA SER A 58 -13.18 18.18 0.59
C SER A 58 -14.13 18.88 -0.40
N THR A 59 -13.54 19.58 -1.36
CA THR A 59 -14.28 20.17 -2.49
C THR A 59 -14.88 19.07 -3.37
N GLU A 60 -15.83 19.44 -4.24
CA GLU A 60 -16.36 18.49 -5.25
C GLU A 60 -15.23 17.88 -6.09
N TYR A 61 -14.26 18.70 -6.50
CA TYR A 61 -13.05 18.24 -7.16
C TYR A 61 -12.29 17.21 -6.32
N GLY A 62 -12.02 17.51 -5.05
CA GLY A 62 -11.34 16.56 -4.16
C GLY A 62 -12.11 15.25 -3.98
N LEU A 63 -13.43 15.30 -3.88
CA LEU A 63 -14.27 14.11 -3.79
C LEU A 63 -14.19 13.26 -5.06
N ASP A 64 -14.28 13.89 -6.23
CA ASP A 64 -14.21 13.21 -7.53
C ASP A 64 -12.84 12.58 -7.75
N VAL A 65 -11.76 13.27 -7.38
CA VAL A 65 -10.40 12.71 -7.42
C VAL A 65 -10.29 11.52 -6.47
N ALA A 66 -10.65 11.67 -5.19
CA ALA A 66 -10.58 10.56 -4.23
C ALA A 66 -11.35 9.32 -4.72
N ARG A 67 -12.57 9.52 -5.22
CA ARG A 67 -13.43 8.45 -5.75
C ARG A 67 -12.85 7.82 -7.01
N THR A 68 -12.28 8.62 -7.91
CA THR A 68 -11.64 8.11 -9.13
C THR A 68 -10.43 7.27 -8.80
N PHE A 69 -9.55 7.75 -7.92
CA PHE A 69 -8.37 7.01 -7.47
C PHE A 69 -8.77 5.71 -6.78
N GLY A 70 -9.73 5.76 -5.84
CA GLY A 70 -10.25 4.57 -5.18
C GLY A 70 -10.74 3.53 -6.18
N ARG A 71 -11.52 3.95 -7.19
CA ARG A 71 -12.07 3.07 -8.23
C ARG A 71 -11.00 2.44 -9.11
N VAL A 72 -10.09 3.26 -9.64
CA VAL A 72 -9.06 2.78 -10.56
C VAL A 72 -8.11 1.82 -9.86
N LEU A 73 -7.58 2.20 -8.69
CA LEU A 73 -6.66 1.36 -7.93
C LEU A 73 -7.32 0.04 -7.50
N ALA A 74 -8.56 0.10 -6.99
CA ALA A 74 -9.29 -1.10 -6.60
C ALA A 74 -9.56 -2.06 -7.77
N SER A 75 -9.83 -1.53 -8.97
CA SER A 75 -10.00 -2.34 -10.19
C SER A 75 -8.72 -3.09 -10.60
N GLN A 76 -7.56 -2.65 -10.12
CA GLN A 76 -6.26 -3.31 -10.32
C GLN A 76 -5.90 -4.26 -9.16
N GLY A 77 -6.85 -4.59 -8.28
CA GLY A 77 -6.63 -5.49 -7.14
C GLY A 77 -5.96 -4.84 -5.93
N ILE A 78 -5.84 -3.52 -5.89
CA ILE A 78 -5.25 -2.79 -4.75
C ILE A 78 -6.32 -2.52 -3.69
N GLY A 79 -6.04 -2.88 -2.44
CA GLY A 79 -6.94 -2.60 -1.33
C GLY A 79 -6.91 -1.13 -0.90
N ILE A 80 -8.08 -0.49 -0.76
CA ILE A 80 -8.15 0.89 -0.28
C ILE A 80 -8.36 0.94 1.24
N VAL A 81 -7.39 1.48 1.96
CA VAL A 81 -7.47 1.66 3.41
C VAL A 81 -7.88 3.10 3.72
N SER A 82 -8.81 3.30 4.64
CA SER A 82 -9.15 4.66 5.07
C SER A 82 -9.79 4.71 6.45
N GLY A 83 -10.08 5.92 6.91
CA GLY A 83 -10.60 6.19 8.23
C GLY A 83 -12.12 6.27 8.33
N MET A 84 -12.83 6.10 7.22
CA MET A 84 -14.29 6.24 7.09
C MET A 84 -14.82 7.61 7.55
N ALA A 85 -13.97 8.63 7.60
CA ALA A 85 -14.40 10.00 7.86
C ALA A 85 -15.21 10.55 6.68
N LEU A 86 -15.94 11.65 6.89
CA LEU A 86 -16.55 12.40 5.78
C LEU A 86 -15.46 12.88 4.80
N GLY A 87 -15.87 13.27 3.60
CA GLY A 87 -14.97 13.87 2.62
C GLY A 87 -14.16 12.82 1.87
N ALA A 88 -12.86 13.10 1.70
CA ALA A 88 -11.93 12.28 0.93
C ALA A 88 -11.92 10.79 1.33
N ASP A 89 -11.90 10.49 2.64
CA ASP A 89 -11.91 9.12 3.15
C ASP A 89 -13.08 8.32 2.57
N SER A 90 -14.31 8.80 2.78
CA SER A 90 -15.51 8.11 2.28
C SER A 90 -15.55 8.04 0.77
N ALA A 91 -15.11 9.10 0.07
CA ALA A 91 -15.11 9.14 -1.39
C ALA A 91 -14.16 8.09 -1.97
N GLY A 92 -12.96 7.95 -1.42
CA GLY A 92 -12.00 6.90 -1.81
C GLY A 92 -12.55 5.49 -1.58
N GLN A 93 -13.20 5.25 -0.44
CA GLN A 93 -13.81 3.95 -0.15
C GLN A 93 -15.01 3.65 -1.05
N TRP A 94 -15.87 4.62 -1.34
CA TRP A 94 -16.93 4.46 -2.35
C TRP A 94 -16.36 4.16 -3.73
N GLY A 95 -15.29 4.85 -4.11
CA GLY A 95 -14.54 4.56 -5.33
C GLY A 95 -14.12 3.10 -5.38
N ALA A 96 -13.52 2.59 -4.31
CA ALA A 96 -13.06 1.20 -4.25
C ALA A 96 -14.19 0.19 -4.49
N LEU A 97 -15.35 0.42 -3.88
CA LEU A 97 -16.55 -0.40 -4.07
C LEU A 97 -17.05 -0.35 -5.52
N GLU A 98 -17.03 0.83 -6.15
CA GLU A 98 -17.39 1.00 -7.57
C GLU A 98 -16.40 0.34 -8.53
N GLY A 99 -15.15 0.17 -8.09
CA GLY A 99 -14.12 -0.58 -8.81
C GLY A 99 -14.26 -2.09 -8.66
N ASN A 100 -15.28 -2.57 -7.93
CA ASN A 100 -15.44 -3.98 -7.53
C ASN A 100 -14.21 -4.56 -6.81
N GLY A 101 -13.44 -3.71 -6.12
CA GLY A 101 -12.31 -4.17 -5.31
C GLY A 101 -12.60 -4.09 -3.82
N HIS A 102 -11.54 -4.17 -3.01
CA HIS A 102 -11.64 -4.24 -1.56
C HIS A 102 -11.34 -2.90 -0.90
N THR A 103 -12.03 -2.63 0.20
CA THR A 103 -11.71 -1.50 1.07
C THR A 103 -11.79 -1.88 2.54
N PHE A 104 -10.93 -1.25 3.32
CA PHE A 104 -10.71 -1.52 4.72
C PHE A 104 -10.82 -0.22 5.51
N ALA A 105 -11.83 -0.13 6.38
CA ALA A 105 -12.03 0.99 7.27
C ALA A 105 -11.39 0.71 8.62
N VAL A 106 -10.48 1.56 9.07
CA VAL A 106 -10.10 1.59 10.48
C VAL A 106 -11.06 2.57 11.17
N LEU A 107 -11.41 2.40 12.45
CA LEU A 107 -12.30 3.29 13.22
C LEU A 107 -11.58 3.90 14.43
N GLY A 108 -11.95 5.13 14.78
CA GLY A 108 -11.49 5.82 16.00
C GLY A 108 -12.43 5.67 17.19
N CYS A 109 -13.27 4.64 17.19
CA CYS A 109 -14.28 4.34 18.21
C CYS A 109 -14.52 2.83 18.26
N GLY A 110 -15.36 2.37 19.19
CA GLY A 110 -15.76 0.97 19.25
C GLY A 110 -16.34 0.46 17.91
N ILE A 111 -16.00 -0.77 17.54
CA ILE A 111 -16.36 -1.37 16.25
C ILE A 111 -17.88 -1.59 16.07
N ASN A 112 -18.65 -1.54 17.16
CA ASN A 112 -20.11 -1.58 17.13
C ASN A 112 -20.76 -0.24 16.80
N ILE A 113 -19.96 0.83 16.69
CA ILE A 113 -20.45 2.18 16.43
C ILE A 113 -20.00 2.61 15.04
N CYS A 114 -20.95 2.78 14.12
CA CYS A 114 -20.67 3.46 12.86
C CYS A 114 -20.53 4.97 13.11
N TYR A 115 -19.30 5.47 12.99
CA TYR A 115 -19.02 6.90 13.09
C TYR A 115 -18.25 7.42 11.88
N PRO A 116 -18.72 8.51 11.22
CA PRO A 116 -19.95 9.23 11.50
C PRO A 116 -21.20 8.42 11.09
N ALA A 117 -22.32 8.63 11.77
CA ALA A 117 -23.57 7.89 11.50
C ALA A 117 -24.06 8.02 10.05
N ARG A 118 -23.75 9.15 9.38
CA ARG A 118 -24.08 9.37 7.96
C ARG A 118 -23.44 8.36 7.01
N ASN A 119 -22.31 7.75 7.40
CA ASN A 119 -21.59 6.77 6.61
C ASN A 119 -22.09 5.34 6.83
N TYR A 120 -23.25 5.15 7.47
CA TYR A 120 -23.81 3.83 7.71
C TYR A 120 -23.97 2.99 6.45
N ARG A 121 -24.40 3.60 5.34
CA ARG A 121 -24.51 2.87 4.06
C ARG A 121 -23.14 2.38 3.59
N LEU A 122 -22.11 3.23 3.69
CA LEU A 122 -20.74 2.84 3.35
C LEU A 122 -20.27 1.69 4.25
N TYR A 123 -20.46 1.80 5.56
CA TYR A 123 -20.15 0.74 6.52
C TYR A 123 -20.76 -0.62 6.12
N ASP A 124 -22.05 -0.63 5.74
CA ASP A 124 -22.75 -1.84 5.29
C ASP A 124 -22.16 -2.40 3.99
N GLU A 125 -21.94 -1.55 2.99
CA GLU A 125 -21.40 -1.99 1.70
C GLU A 125 -19.96 -2.53 1.80
N ILE A 126 -19.12 -1.94 2.66
CA ILE A 126 -17.75 -2.46 2.94
C ILE A 126 -17.83 -3.90 3.44
N LEU A 127 -18.75 -4.16 4.36
CA LEU A 127 -18.93 -5.49 4.96
C LEU A 127 -19.52 -6.50 3.97
N ARG A 128 -20.37 -6.06 3.03
CA ARG A 128 -20.96 -6.90 1.98
C ARG A 128 -19.98 -7.26 0.85
N SER A 129 -19.02 -6.38 0.58
CA SER A 129 -18.04 -6.50 -0.52
C SER A 129 -16.77 -7.27 -0.14
N SER A 130 -16.84 -8.12 0.90
CA SER A 130 -15.67 -8.81 1.46
C SER A 130 -14.56 -7.87 1.91
N GLY A 131 -14.89 -6.61 2.24
CA GLY A 131 -14.00 -5.66 2.90
C GLY A 131 -13.98 -5.85 4.41
N GLY A 132 -13.32 -4.90 5.08
CA GLY A 132 -13.04 -5.01 6.51
C GLY A 132 -13.28 -3.72 7.28
N ILE A 133 -13.71 -3.87 8.52
CA ILE A 133 -13.78 -2.77 9.49
C ILE A 133 -12.98 -3.17 10.72
N MET A 134 -12.13 -2.26 11.18
CA MET A 134 -11.17 -2.52 12.25
C MET A 134 -11.23 -1.43 13.31
N SER A 135 -10.95 -1.79 14.56
CA SER A 135 -10.74 -0.81 15.64
C SER A 135 -9.79 -1.36 16.69
N GLU A 136 -8.97 -0.50 17.27
CA GLU A 136 -8.18 -0.80 18.48
C GLU A 136 -8.95 -0.47 19.77
N VAL A 137 -10.07 0.24 19.65
CA VAL A 137 -10.83 0.74 20.79
C VAL A 137 -11.85 -0.32 21.23
N PRO A 138 -12.09 -0.52 22.55
CA PRO A 138 -13.07 -1.48 23.04
C PRO A 138 -14.45 -1.33 22.37
N LEU A 139 -15.11 -2.49 22.17
CA LEU A 139 -16.25 -2.71 21.26
C LEU A 139 -17.32 -1.61 21.19
N ASP A 140 -17.73 -1.04 22.34
CA ASP A 140 -18.83 -0.08 22.45
C ASP A 140 -18.38 1.32 22.89
N SER A 141 -17.07 1.61 22.77
CA SER A 141 -16.53 2.89 23.21
C SER A 141 -16.97 4.04 22.30
N PRO A 142 -17.43 5.17 22.87
CA PRO A 142 -17.88 6.32 22.08
C PRO A 142 -16.72 6.97 21.31
N PRO A 143 -17.01 7.70 20.22
CA PRO A 143 -15.99 8.43 19.46
C PRO A 143 -15.37 9.57 20.27
N LEU A 144 -14.10 9.44 20.65
CA LEU A 144 -13.35 10.49 21.34
C LEU A 144 -12.32 11.15 20.42
N PRO A 145 -12.15 12.49 20.43
CA PRO A 145 -11.20 13.20 19.57
C PRO A 145 -9.79 12.61 19.54
N LYS A 146 -9.25 12.22 20.70
CA LYS A 146 -7.90 11.64 20.84
C LYS A 146 -7.74 10.30 20.12
N GLN A 147 -8.81 9.50 20.06
CA GLN A 147 -8.77 8.17 19.44
C GLN A 147 -8.64 8.26 17.91
N PHE A 148 -9.18 9.31 17.29
CA PHE A 148 -9.01 9.53 15.85
C PHE A 148 -7.56 9.79 15.45
N ALA A 149 -6.78 10.49 16.29
CA ALA A 149 -5.36 10.69 16.04
C ALA A 149 -4.57 9.38 16.25
N SER A 150 -4.85 8.65 17.33
CA SER A 150 -4.21 7.36 17.63
C SER A 150 -4.43 6.33 16.52
N ARG A 151 -5.66 6.28 15.99
CA ARG A 151 -6.05 5.36 14.91
C ARG A 151 -5.22 5.54 13.66
N ASN A 152 -4.82 6.77 13.32
CA ASN A 152 -4.23 7.08 12.02
C ASN A 152 -2.93 6.32 11.73
N ARG A 153 -2.18 5.93 12.77
CA ARG A 153 -0.99 5.09 12.60
C ARG A 153 -1.32 3.69 12.04
N ILE A 154 -2.52 3.18 12.31
CA ILE A 154 -2.99 1.87 11.80
C ILE A 154 -3.32 2.00 10.32
N ILE A 155 -3.93 3.12 9.90
CA ILE A 155 -4.23 3.40 8.48
C ILE A 155 -2.93 3.40 7.67
N SER A 156 -1.93 4.17 8.11
CA SER A 156 -0.65 4.25 7.41
C SER A 156 0.10 2.92 7.45
N ALA A 157 0.06 2.20 8.57
CA ALA A 157 0.77 0.92 8.73
C ALA A 157 0.23 -0.16 7.79
N LEU A 158 -1.10 -0.23 7.68
CA LEU A 158 -1.77 -1.18 6.79
C LEU A 158 -1.57 -0.86 5.31
N SER A 159 -1.02 0.31 4.98
CA SER A 159 -0.88 0.79 3.60
C SER A 159 0.55 0.70 3.09
N ASP A 160 0.72 0.52 1.79
CA ASP A 160 2.02 0.63 1.12
C ASP A 160 2.33 2.06 0.66
N VAL A 161 1.28 2.79 0.31
CA VAL A 161 1.32 4.20 -0.13
C VAL A 161 0.22 4.97 0.56
N VAL A 162 0.46 6.26 0.85
CA VAL A 162 -0.54 7.19 1.39
C VAL A 162 -0.81 8.32 0.40
N ILE A 163 -2.05 8.44 -0.04
CA ILE A 163 -2.55 9.52 -0.90
C ILE A 163 -3.29 10.55 -0.04
N VAL A 164 -2.88 11.81 -0.17
CA VAL A 164 -3.48 12.95 0.52
C VAL A 164 -4.31 13.79 -0.44
N ILE A 165 -5.63 13.72 -0.27
CA ILE A 165 -6.62 14.47 -1.04
C ILE A 165 -7.11 15.67 -0.23
N GLU A 166 -6.53 16.84 -0.54
CA GLU A 166 -6.82 18.11 0.12
C GLU A 166 -6.57 18.11 1.64
N ALA A 167 -5.74 19.03 2.10
CA ALA A 167 -5.45 19.22 3.51
C ALA A 167 -5.26 20.70 3.81
N ARG A 168 -5.83 21.16 4.92
CA ARG A 168 -5.41 22.45 5.50
C ARG A 168 -4.04 22.28 6.13
N GLU A 169 -3.29 23.37 6.17
CA GLU A 169 -2.06 23.46 6.95
C GLU A 169 -2.33 23.07 8.41
N ARG A 170 -1.47 22.22 8.99
CA ARG A 170 -1.58 21.72 10.39
C ARG A 170 -2.91 21.00 10.71
N SER A 171 -3.51 20.33 9.72
CA SER A 171 -4.70 19.49 9.92
C SER A 171 -4.35 18.11 10.48
N GLY A 172 -5.37 17.38 10.96
CA GLY A 172 -5.20 16.00 11.45
C GLY A 172 -4.61 15.03 10.41
N THR A 173 -4.67 15.37 9.12
CA THR A 173 -4.02 14.65 8.02
C THR A 173 -2.50 14.58 8.19
N PHE A 174 -1.87 15.63 8.71
CA PHE A 174 -0.41 15.65 8.95
C PHE A 174 0.02 14.61 9.99
N ILE A 175 -0.85 14.25 10.94
CA ILE A 175 -0.55 13.18 11.91
C ILE A 175 -0.40 11.86 11.15
N THR A 176 -1.30 11.55 10.22
CA THR A 176 -1.21 10.34 9.40
C THR A 176 0.01 10.35 8.51
N VAL A 177 0.32 11.49 7.90
CA VAL A 177 1.50 11.64 7.03
C VAL A 177 2.78 11.43 7.83
N ASN A 178 2.92 12.03 9.01
CA ASN A 178 4.09 11.83 9.86
C ASN A 178 4.25 10.37 10.27
N ASN A 179 3.16 9.71 10.69
CA ASN A 179 3.19 8.27 10.98
C ASN A 179 3.62 7.45 9.75
N ALA A 180 3.14 7.82 8.55
CA ALA A 180 3.50 7.15 7.30
C ALA A 180 4.99 7.29 7.00
N LEU A 181 5.54 8.50 7.13
CA LEU A 181 6.96 8.77 6.92
C LEU A 181 7.85 8.02 7.95
N GLU A 182 7.46 8.01 9.22
CA GLU A 182 8.14 7.23 10.27
C GLU A 182 8.12 5.72 9.98
N GLN A 183 7.04 5.24 9.34
CA GLN A 183 6.87 3.85 8.92
C GLN A 183 7.50 3.55 7.55
N GLY A 184 8.25 4.50 6.97
CA GLY A 184 8.93 4.33 5.68
C GLY A 184 7.97 4.22 4.49
N LYS A 185 6.76 4.77 4.59
CA LYS A 185 5.74 4.73 3.54
C LYS A 185 5.87 5.92 2.60
N GLN A 186 5.63 5.69 1.31
CA GLN A 186 5.59 6.76 0.33
C GLN A 186 4.31 7.58 0.46
N VAL A 187 4.44 8.90 0.32
CA VAL A 187 3.33 9.84 0.41
C VAL A 187 3.19 10.57 -0.92
N PHE A 188 1.96 10.59 -1.44
CA PHE A 188 1.55 11.40 -2.59
C PHE A 188 0.54 12.45 -2.14
N ALA A 189 0.63 13.65 -2.70
CA ALA A 189 -0.27 14.74 -2.37
C ALA A 189 -0.87 15.37 -3.63
N LEU A 190 -2.19 15.58 -3.60
CA LEU A 190 -2.94 16.23 -4.69
C LEU A 190 -2.53 17.71 -4.79
N PRO A 191 -1.91 18.15 -5.91
CA PRO A 191 -1.65 19.56 -6.12
C PRO A 191 -2.97 20.34 -6.28
N GLY A 192 -2.92 21.63 -5.97
CA GLY A 192 -4.07 22.51 -6.10
C GLY A 192 -3.67 23.97 -6.16
N ARG A 193 -4.66 24.87 -6.27
CA ARG A 193 -4.39 26.31 -6.40
C ARG A 193 -3.76 26.85 -5.11
N ILE A 194 -2.72 27.66 -5.25
CA ILE A 194 -2.00 28.26 -4.10
C ILE A 194 -2.90 29.14 -3.21
N THR A 195 -4.01 29.64 -3.76
CA THR A 195 -4.99 30.46 -3.04
C THR A 195 -5.97 29.64 -2.23
N ASP A 196 -6.12 28.35 -2.53
CA ASP A 196 -7.16 27.52 -1.93
C ASP A 196 -6.69 27.01 -0.56
N PRO A 197 -7.42 27.27 0.55
CA PRO A 197 -6.99 26.87 1.88
C PRO A 197 -6.82 25.35 2.06
N LEU A 198 -7.55 24.56 1.28
CA LEU A 198 -7.50 23.10 1.26
C LEU A 198 -6.32 22.54 0.44
N SER A 199 -5.67 23.36 -0.38
CA SER A 199 -4.49 22.97 -1.16
C SER A 199 -3.20 23.28 -0.40
N LYS A 200 -3.22 24.22 0.57
CA LYS A 200 -2.03 24.67 1.30
C LYS A 200 -1.28 23.54 1.99
N GLY A 201 -2.00 22.60 2.61
CA GLY A 201 -1.37 21.44 3.26
C GLY A 201 -0.70 20.52 2.25
N CYS A 202 -1.37 20.18 1.15
CA CYS A 202 -0.79 19.36 0.09
C CYS A 202 0.44 20.01 -0.55
N ILE A 203 0.38 21.32 -0.84
CA ILE A 203 1.52 22.08 -1.36
C ILE A 203 2.70 22.03 -0.39
N GLN A 204 2.44 22.15 0.92
CA GLN A 204 3.49 22.06 1.92
C GLN A 204 4.12 20.66 1.94
N LEU A 205 3.31 19.60 1.89
CA LEU A 205 3.80 18.23 1.81
C LEU A 205 4.69 18.02 0.58
N ILE A 206 4.28 18.53 -0.59
CA ILE A 206 5.08 18.44 -1.82
C ILE A 206 6.43 19.16 -1.65
N LYS A 207 6.44 20.34 -1.02
CA LYS A 207 7.69 21.06 -0.71
C LYS A 207 8.60 20.30 0.27
N GLU A 208 8.00 19.49 1.14
CA GLU A 208 8.70 18.65 2.12
C GLU A 208 9.15 17.30 1.53
N GLY A 209 8.87 17.04 0.24
CA GLY A 209 9.33 15.85 -0.47
C GLY A 209 8.26 14.78 -0.71
N ALA A 210 6.98 15.06 -0.45
CA ALA A 210 5.91 14.19 -0.92
C ALA A 210 5.83 14.24 -2.46
N GLU A 211 5.49 13.10 -3.06
CA GLU A 211 5.33 13.00 -4.50
C GLU A 211 4.07 13.71 -4.98
N ILE A 212 4.11 14.26 -6.19
CA ILE A 212 2.97 14.95 -6.79
C ILE A 212 2.00 13.89 -7.29
N LEU A 213 0.75 13.95 -6.83
CA LEU A 213 -0.31 13.07 -7.32
C LEU A 213 -0.90 13.67 -8.60
N THR A 214 -0.65 13.07 -9.77
CA THR A 214 -1.24 13.55 -11.04
C THR A 214 -2.26 12.56 -11.60
N SER A 215 -2.00 11.27 -11.44
CA SER A 215 -2.82 10.20 -12.00
C SER A 215 -2.77 8.94 -11.12
N PRO A 216 -3.79 8.05 -11.16
CA PRO A 216 -3.70 6.74 -10.50
C PRO A 216 -2.52 5.90 -10.99
N GLU A 217 -2.10 6.10 -12.24
CA GLU A 217 -0.99 5.41 -12.87
C GLU A 217 0.35 5.68 -12.16
N ASP A 218 0.55 6.90 -11.62
CA ASP A 218 1.75 7.25 -10.85
C ASP A 218 1.92 6.32 -9.62
N VAL A 219 0.81 6.01 -8.97
CA VAL A 219 0.77 5.15 -7.77
C VAL A 219 0.94 3.69 -8.17
N LEU A 220 0.33 3.27 -9.28
CA LEU A 220 0.49 1.93 -9.83
C LEU A 220 1.95 1.68 -10.21
N GLU A 221 2.59 2.59 -10.92
CA GLU A 221 4.01 2.48 -11.29
C GLU A 221 4.90 2.34 -10.06
N TYR A 222 4.69 3.18 -9.03
CA TYR A 222 5.42 3.07 -7.78
C TYR A 222 5.26 1.68 -7.13
N LEU A 223 4.03 1.17 -7.05
CA LEU A 223 3.75 -0.14 -6.45
C LEU A 223 4.39 -1.27 -7.26
N HIS A 224 4.32 -1.23 -8.59
CA HIS A 224 4.98 -2.22 -9.45
C HIS A 224 6.51 -2.21 -9.28
N LEU A 225 7.12 -1.02 -9.24
CA LEU A 225 8.56 -0.86 -9.02
C LEU A 225 8.99 -1.36 -7.64
N LYS A 226 8.16 -1.17 -6.61
CA LYS A 226 8.42 -1.71 -5.27
C LYS A 226 8.35 -3.24 -5.28
N THR A 227 7.33 -3.83 -5.89
CA THR A 227 7.22 -5.29 -6.00
C THR A 227 8.37 -5.87 -6.82
N GLN A 228 8.76 -5.22 -7.92
CA GLN A 228 9.92 -5.64 -8.72
C GLN A 228 11.23 -5.43 -7.96
N GLY A 229 11.41 -4.30 -7.26
CA GLY A 229 12.57 -4.03 -6.42
C GLY A 229 12.73 -5.03 -5.28
N GLU A 230 11.64 -5.43 -4.65
CA GLU A 230 11.61 -6.53 -3.68
C GLU A 230 11.90 -7.88 -4.35
N GLN A 231 11.43 -8.16 -5.57
CA GLN A 231 11.83 -9.35 -6.36
C GLN A 231 13.28 -9.31 -6.86
N ILE A 232 13.88 -8.13 -6.98
CA ILE A 232 15.30 -7.96 -7.35
C ILE A 232 16.19 -8.17 -6.12
N LEU A 233 15.72 -7.72 -4.94
CA LEU A 233 16.40 -7.91 -3.64
C LEU A 233 16.23 -9.34 -3.09
N PHE A 234 15.05 -9.94 -3.24
CA PHE A 234 14.82 -11.38 -3.11
C PHE A 234 15.06 -12.03 -4.47
N GLY A 235 16.34 -12.10 -4.85
CA GLY A 235 16.75 -12.48 -6.20
C GLY A 235 15.93 -13.61 -6.82
N LYS A 236 15.57 -13.44 -8.10
CA LYS A 236 14.89 -14.44 -8.96
C LYS A 236 15.16 -15.85 -8.46
N ASP A 237 14.09 -16.61 -8.21
CA ASP A 237 14.14 -17.95 -7.65
C ASP A 237 15.20 -18.81 -8.37
N THR A 238 16.38 -18.92 -7.76
CA THR A 238 17.51 -19.65 -8.32
C THR A 238 17.38 -21.15 -8.05
N SER A 239 16.29 -21.62 -7.43
CA SER A 239 16.08 -23.04 -7.12
C SER A 239 16.21 -23.95 -8.35
N ASN A 240 15.82 -23.45 -9.53
CA ASN A 240 15.89 -24.16 -10.81
C ASN A 240 17.21 -24.01 -11.58
N LEU A 241 18.18 -23.22 -11.08
CA LEU A 241 19.48 -23.08 -11.74
C LEU A 241 20.41 -24.24 -11.36
N THR A 242 21.14 -24.76 -12.35
CA THR A 242 22.21 -25.73 -12.11
C THR A 242 23.34 -25.10 -11.28
N PRO A 243 24.18 -25.91 -10.61
CA PRO A 243 25.33 -25.40 -9.86
C PRO A 243 26.24 -24.50 -10.70
N GLU A 244 26.43 -24.82 -11.97
CA GLU A 244 27.24 -24.06 -12.92
C GLU A 244 26.58 -22.72 -13.28
N GLN A 245 25.27 -22.71 -13.51
CA GLN A 245 24.49 -21.49 -13.79
C GLN A 245 24.48 -20.54 -12.58
N LYS A 246 24.38 -21.07 -11.36
CA LYS A 246 24.46 -20.28 -10.12
C LYS A 246 25.80 -19.60 -9.96
N ALA A 247 26.89 -20.33 -10.19
CA ALA A 247 28.24 -19.79 -10.11
C ALA A 247 28.47 -18.63 -11.10
N VAL A 248 27.96 -18.76 -12.34
CA VAL A 248 28.03 -17.68 -13.34
C VAL A 248 27.12 -16.50 -12.95
N TYR A 249 25.91 -16.77 -12.45
CA TYR A 249 24.95 -15.75 -12.03
C TYR A 249 25.42 -14.92 -10.83
N GLU A 250 26.09 -15.51 -9.85
CA GLU A 250 26.66 -14.79 -8.71
C GLU A 250 27.78 -13.82 -9.09
N ILE A 251 28.51 -14.11 -10.18
CA ILE A 251 29.58 -13.27 -10.70
C ILE A 251 29.03 -12.10 -11.52
N LEU A 252 27.85 -12.25 -12.11
CA LEU A 252 27.17 -11.18 -12.85
C LEU A 252 26.65 -10.11 -11.90
N THR A 253 27.11 -8.88 -12.11
CA THR A 253 26.63 -7.70 -11.40
C THR A 253 25.60 -6.93 -12.24
N THR A 254 25.04 -5.88 -11.65
CA THR A 254 24.16 -4.93 -12.34
C THR A 254 24.88 -4.14 -13.44
N ASP A 255 26.21 -4.03 -13.34
CA ASP A 255 27.06 -3.44 -14.36
C ASP A 255 27.46 -4.48 -15.42
N SER A 256 27.66 -4.04 -16.66
CA SER A 256 28.06 -4.93 -17.74
C SER A 256 29.51 -5.40 -17.58
N VAL A 257 29.71 -6.72 -17.54
CA VAL A 257 31.00 -7.38 -17.42
C VAL A 257 31.40 -7.99 -18.77
N HIS A 258 32.67 -7.83 -19.17
CA HIS A 258 33.19 -8.42 -20.41
C HIS A 258 33.37 -9.94 -20.29
N LEU A 259 33.14 -10.66 -21.38
CA LEU A 259 33.25 -12.13 -21.45
C LEU A 259 34.61 -12.65 -20.93
N ASP A 260 35.72 -12.00 -21.27
CA ASP A 260 37.06 -12.41 -20.80
C ASP A 260 37.20 -12.30 -19.27
N THR A 261 36.52 -11.32 -18.66
CA THR A 261 36.51 -11.18 -17.20
C THR A 261 35.71 -12.31 -16.56
N LEU A 262 34.58 -12.70 -17.16
CA LEU A 262 33.79 -13.85 -16.71
C LEU A 262 34.59 -15.16 -16.84
N VAL A 263 35.29 -15.36 -17.97
CA VAL A 263 36.20 -16.52 -18.17
C VAL A 263 37.24 -16.61 -17.06
N SER A 264 37.86 -15.48 -16.70
CA SER A 264 38.89 -15.45 -15.65
C SER A 264 38.35 -15.77 -14.25
N LYS A 265 37.12 -15.31 -13.93
CA LYS A 265 36.50 -15.47 -12.61
C LYS A 265 35.82 -16.83 -12.46
N CYS A 266 35.12 -17.30 -13.48
CA CYS A 266 34.45 -18.61 -13.50
C CYS A 266 35.44 -19.77 -13.69
N ARG A 267 36.66 -19.50 -14.16
CA ARG A 267 37.67 -20.52 -14.56
C ARG A 267 37.11 -21.51 -15.60
N MET A 268 36.27 -21.02 -16.49
CA MET A 268 35.63 -21.79 -17.56
C MET A 268 36.07 -21.25 -18.92
N PRO A 269 36.46 -22.11 -19.87
CA PRO A 269 36.79 -21.66 -21.22
C PRO A 269 35.52 -21.16 -21.94
N VAL A 270 35.69 -20.23 -22.88
CA VAL A 270 34.59 -19.59 -23.64
C VAL A 270 33.54 -20.60 -24.16
N PRO A 271 33.92 -21.74 -24.77
CA PRO A 271 32.93 -22.69 -25.30
C PRO A 271 31.99 -23.30 -24.25
N GLU A 272 32.39 -23.36 -22.98
CA GLU A 272 31.57 -23.86 -21.88
C GLU A 272 30.72 -22.74 -21.25
N LEU A 273 31.26 -21.52 -21.21
CA LEU A 273 30.59 -20.37 -20.60
C LEU A 273 29.49 -19.77 -21.50
N THR A 274 29.68 -19.81 -22.83
CA THR A 274 28.75 -19.18 -23.77
C THR A 274 27.35 -19.83 -23.77
N PRO A 275 27.22 -21.17 -23.76
CA PRO A 275 25.91 -21.83 -23.62
C PRO A 275 25.21 -21.50 -22.31
N ILE A 276 25.94 -21.46 -21.19
CA ILE A 276 25.39 -21.12 -19.87
C ILE A 276 24.86 -19.68 -19.85
N LEU A 277 25.59 -18.74 -20.44
CA LEU A 277 25.15 -17.34 -20.55
C LEU A 277 23.90 -17.19 -21.43
N LEU A 278 23.82 -17.96 -22.52
CA LEU A 278 22.65 -17.99 -23.40
C LEU A 278 21.43 -18.57 -22.68
N GLU A 279 21.59 -19.66 -21.92
CA GLU A 279 20.51 -20.24 -21.13
C GLU A 279 20.04 -19.28 -20.03
N LEU A 280 20.96 -18.63 -19.33
CA LEU A 280 20.63 -17.58 -18.35
C LEU A 280 19.89 -16.40 -19.00
N GLU A 281 20.20 -16.07 -20.25
CA GLU A 281 19.51 -15.01 -21.00
C GLU A 281 18.09 -15.43 -21.41
N ILE A 282 17.92 -16.68 -21.87
CA ILE A 282 16.61 -17.27 -22.19
C ILE A 282 15.73 -17.34 -20.94
N LEU A 283 16.30 -17.74 -19.80
CA LEU A 283 15.63 -17.79 -18.50
C LEU A 283 15.44 -16.39 -17.87
N GLY A 284 15.96 -15.34 -18.51
CA GLY A 284 15.79 -13.95 -18.08
C GLY A 284 16.62 -13.54 -16.87
N PHE A 285 17.64 -14.30 -16.48
CA PHE A 285 18.57 -13.99 -15.38
C PHE A 285 19.74 -13.09 -15.81
N SER A 286 20.14 -13.13 -17.08
CA SER A 286 21.17 -12.26 -17.65
C SER A 286 20.66 -11.57 -18.92
N GLU A 287 21.38 -10.53 -19.37
CA GLU A 287 21.18 -9.96 -20.70
C GLU A 287 22.50 -9.51 -21.32
N CYS A 288 22.59 -9.67 -22.64
CA CYS A 288 23.71 -9.18 -23.45
C CYS A 288 23.48 -7.71 -23.81
N THR A 289 24.28 -6.80 -23.27
CA THR A 289 24.10 -5.35 -23.51
C THR A 289 24.79 -4.88 -24.79
N LYS A 290 25.96 -5.45 -25.09
CA LYS A 290 26.76 -5.24 -26.31
C LYS A 290 27.51 -6.54 -26.61
N THR A 291 27.99 -6.73 -27.84
CA THR A 291 28.77 -7.92 -28.22
C THR A 291 29.91 -8.17 -27.23
N GLY A 292 29.82 -9.28 -26.48
CA GLY A 292 30.81 -9.67 -25.47
C GLY A 292 30.62 -9.09 -24.07
N PHE A 293 29.52 -8.36 -23.80
CA PHE A 293 29.21 -7.77 -22.50
C PHE A 293 27.89 -8.28 -21.95
N TYR A 294 27.93 -8.81 -20.72
CA TYR A 294 26.77 -9.39 -20.05
C TYR A 294 26.55 -8.71 -18.71
N ARG A 295 25.30 -8.46 -18.34
CA ARG A 295 24.93 -8.03 -16.99
C ARG A 295 23.83 -8.90 -16.44
N ARG A 296 23.65 -8.86 -15.13
CA ARG A 296 22.50 -9.46 -14.45
C ARG A 296 21.25 -8.69 -14.84
N LYS A 297 20.25 -9.41 -15.33
CA LYS A 297 18.95 -8.85 -15.66
C LYS A 297 18.10 -8.81 -14.40
N MET A 298 17.77 -7.60 -13.96
CA MET A 298 16.83 -7.37 -12.86
C MET A 298 15.48 -7.99 -13.19
#